data_AF-A0A4Z0GYW4-F1
#
_entry.id   AF-A0A4Z0GYW4-F1
#
_cell.length_a   1.000
_cell.length_b   1.000
_cell.length_c   1.000
_cell.angle_alpha   90.00
_cell.angle_beta   90.00
_cell.angle_gamma   90.00
#
_symmetry.space_group_name_H-M   'P 1'
#
loop_
_entity.id
_entity.type
_entity.pdbx_description
1 polymer ?
#
loop_
_entity_poly.entity_id
_entity_poly.type
_entity_poly.pdbx_seq_one_letter_code
_entity_poly.pdbx_strand_id
1 'polypeptide(L)'
;MEAPRGPLPYGGRTVKNAAAPAPTPTTRALTWSLHLLIIGLLALAGGRAVADDRPHTGMVVAAAAACGLVYAAGPLLPRVGRSRRAAACWLAAVGAVWLVLLALSPDGAWVAFPLYFLQLHLLPRRAALPAVAATAAAAVAGFAAHQHSFGLAMAIGPALGAAVAIAVVWGYQALYRESEQRRRLIEELTATRADLAQAQHTAGVLAERERLAHEIHDTLAQGLSSIQLLLRAVERALPDRPDTAARHAEAARQAAVDNLAEARRFV
;
A
#
# COMPACT_ATOMS: atom_id res chain seq x y z
N MET A 1 -54.04 -20.07 -6.81
CA MET A 1 -53.92 -18.75 -7.46
C MET A 1 -52.67 -18.11 -6.89
N GLU A 2 -51.55 -18.39 -7.53
CA GLU A 2 -50.20 -18.33 -7.00
C GLU A 2 -49.45 -17.24 -7.78
N ALA A 3 -48.95 -16.22 -7.08
CA ALA A 3 -48.25 -15.09 -7.68
C ALA A 3 -46.76 -15.41 -7.89
N PRO A 4 -46.16 -15.13 -9.05
CA PRO A 4 -44.75 -15.41 -9.29
C PRO A 4 -43.86 -14.32 -8.67
N ARG A 5 -42.95 -14.72 -7.78
CA ARG A 5 -41.85 -13.89 -7.26
C ARG A 5 -40.79 -13.72 -8.35
N GLY A 6 -40.63 -12.52 -8.88
CA GLY A 6 -39.48 -12.16 -9.73
C GLY A 6 -38.19 -12.03 -8.91
N PRO A 7 -37.02 -12.44 -9.44
CA PRO A 7 -35.75 -12.30 -8.74
C PRO A 7 -35.21 -10.86 -8.80
N LEU A 8 -34.66 -10.38 -7.67
CA LEU A 8 -34.01 -9.08 -7.54
C LEU A 8 -32.68 -9.03 -8.34
N PRO A 9 -32.39 -7.94 -9.08
CA PRO A 9 -31.15 -7.81 -9.82
C PRO A 9 -29.97 -7.50 -8.87
N TYR A 10 -29.03 -8.45 -8.79
CA TYR A 10 -27.74 -8.28 -8.12
C TYR A 10 -26.89 -7.30 -8.93
N GLY A 11 -26.74 -6.06 -8.43
CA GLY A 11 -25.89 -5.04 -9.02
C GLY A 11 -24.42 -5.46 -8.99
N GLY A 12 -23.94 -5.99 -10.10
CA GLY A 12 -22.54 -6.32 -10.34
C GLY A 12 -21.66 -5.09 -10.20
N ARG A 13 -20.88 -5.06 -9.11
CA ARG A 13 -19.82 -4.09 -8.87
C ARG A 13 -18.74 -4.29 -9.94
N THR A 14 -18.77 -3.48 -10.99
CA THR A 14 -17.69 -3.41 -11.97
C THR A 14 -16.42 -2.97 -11.26
N VAL A 15 -15.53 -3.93 -10.99
CA VAL A 15 -14.16 -3.66 -10.56
C VAL A 15 -13.49 -2.88 -11.68
N LYS A 16 -13.42 -1.55 -11.54
CA LYS A 16 -12.61 -0.69 -12.40
C LYS A 16 -11.20 -1.29 -12.41
N ASN A 17 -10.73 -1.61 -13.62
CA ASN A 17 -9.36 -2.03 -13.92
C ASN A 17 -8.37 -1.34 -12.98
N ALA A 18 -7.74 -2.13 -12.11
CA ALA A 18 -6.61 -1.69 -11.33
C ALA A 18 -5.51 -1.30 -12.33
N ALA A 19 -5.39 0.00 -12.60
CA ALA A 19 -4.22 0.56 -13.24
C ALA A 19 -3.01 0.07 -12.45
N ALA A 20 -2.05 -0.55 -13.14
CA ALA A 20 -0.82 -1.01 -12.50
C ALA A 20 -0.23 0.13 -11.67
N PRO A 21 0.09 -0.08 -10.38
CA PRO A 21 0.54 0.99 -9.51
C PRO A 21 1.79 1.65 -10.11
N ALA A 22 1.79 2.98 -10.13
CA ALA A 22 2.95 3.75 -10.56
C ALA A 22 4.17 3.33 -9.72
N PRO A 23 5.35 3.11 -10.34
CA PRO A 23 6.54 2.71 -9.61
C PRO A 23 6.86 3.75 -8.53
N THR A 24 7.04 3.30 -7.28
CA THR A 24 7.34 4.17 -6.14
C THR A 24 8.61 4.98 -6.41
N PRO A 25 8.72 6.23 -5.95
CA PRO A 25 9.87 7.10 -6.25
C PRO A 25 11.23 6.48 -5.85
N THR A 26 11.24 5.60 -4.84
CA THR A 26 12.41 4.82 -4.42
C THR A 26 12.91 3.84 -5.49
N THR A 27 12.02 3.22 -6.28
CA THR A 27 12.43 2.33 -7.39
C THR A 27 13.08 3.08 -8.54
N ARG A 28 12.63 4.31 -8.82
CA ARG A 28 13.26 5.19 -9.83
C ARG A 28 14.66 5.63 -9.41
N ALA A 29 14.84 6.04 -8.16
CA ALA A 29 16.14 6.42 -7.62
C ALA A 29 17.14 5.25 -7.69
N LEU A 30 16.70 4.04 -7.31
CA LEU A 30 17.53 2.83 -7.37
C LEU A 30 17.93 2.47 -8.81
N THR A 31 17.01 2.63 -9.75
CA THR A 31 17.28 2.37 -11.18
C THR A 31 18.31 3.38 -11.72
N TRP A 32 18.16 4.66 -11.40
CA TRP A 32 19.13 5.69 -11.76
C TRP A 32 20.51 5.46 -11.13
N SER A 33 20.58 5.05 -9.86
CA SER A 33 21.86 4.70 -9.23
C SER A 33 22.54 3.52 -9.93
N LEU A 34 21.78 2.53 -10.40
CA LEU A 34 22.32 1.39 -11.15
C LEU A 34 22.88 1.83 -12.52
N HIS A 35 22.16 2.70 -13.24
CA HIS A 35 22.63 3.26 -14.50
C HIS A 35 23.92 4.06 -14.31
N LEU A 36 23.95 4.95 -13.32
CA LEU A 36 25.14 5.75 -13.01
C LEU A 36 26.34 4.89 -12.63
N LEU A 37 26.11 3.83 -11.85
CA LEU A 37 27.15 2.88 -11.46
C LEU A 37 27.72 2.12 -12.67
N ILE A 38 26.88 1.63 -13.58
CA ILE A 38 27.32 0.94 -14.79
C ILE A 38 28.10 1.89 -15.70
N ILE A 39 27.58 3.09 -15.95
CA ILE A 39 28.25 4.09 -16.79
C ILE A 39 29.59 4.48 -16.17
N GLY A 40 29.64 4.72 -14.86
CA GLY A 40 30.86 5.08 -14.15
C GLY A 40 31.93 4.00 -14.21
N LEU A 41 31.55 2.73 -14.03
CA LEU A 41 32.49 1.60 -14.09
C LEU A 41 33.00 1.34 -15.51
N LEU A 42 32.14 1.47 -16.53
CA LEU A 42 32.57 1.34 -17.93
C LEU A 42 33.49 2.48 -18.35
N ALA A 43 33.19 3.71 -17.92
CA ALA A 43 34.04 4.87 -18.15
C ALA A 43 35.40 4.73 -17.45
N LEU A 44 35.41 4.22 -16.21
CA LEU A 44 36.63 3.93 -15.46
C LEU A 44 37.48 2.85 -16.15
N ALA A 45 36.86 1.77 -16.62
CA ALA A 45 37.56 0.70 -17.33
C ALA A 45 38.18 1.19 -18.65
N GLY A 46 37.44 1.99 -19.43
CA GLY A 46 37.97 2.62 -20.64
C GLY A 46 39.07 3.65 -20.36
N GLY A 47 38.87 4.50 -19.34
CA GLY A 47 39.83 5.52 -18.94
C GLY A 47 41.15 4.93 -18.42
N ARG A 48 41.09 3.87 -17.60
CA ARG A 48 42.26 3.12 -17.14
C ARG A 48 43.00 2.46 -18.30
N ALA A 49 42.29 1.85 -19.25
CA ALA A 49 42.93 1.22 -20.40
C ALA A 49 43.71 2.24 -21.26
N VAL A 50 43.19 3.46 -21.41
CA VAL A 50 43.86 4.56 -22.13
C VAL A 50 45.02 5.13 -21.32
N ALA A 51 44.88 5.28 -19.99
CA ALA A 51 45.91 5.84 -19.12
C ALA A 51 47.11 4.90 -18.91
N ASP A 52 46.87 3.59 -18.86
CA ASP A 52 47.88 2.56 -18.61
C ASP A 52 48.57 2.06 -19.90
N ASP A 53 48.23 2.63 -21.06
CA ASP A 53 48.76 2.28 -22.41
C ASP A 53 48.81 0.76 -22.70
N ARG A 54 47.74 0.05 -22.30
CA ARG A 54 47.73 -1.42 -22.33
C ARG A 54 47.72 -1.96 -23.77
N PRO A 55 48.32 -3.14 -24.01
CA PRO A 55 48.10 -3.83 -25.28
C PRO A 55 46.59 -4.11 -25.44
N HIS A 56 46.03 -3.80 -26.61
CA HIS A 56 44.60 -3.93 -26.96
C HIS A 56 43.62 -2.87 -26.39
N THR A 57 44.09 -1.66 -26.04
CA THR A 57 43.22 -0.53 -25.60
C THR A 57 41.98 -0.33 -26.46
N GLY A 58 42.12 -0.38 -27.79
CA GLY A 58 40.97 -0.24 -28.70
C GLY A 58 39.90 -1.33 -28.53
N MET A 59 40.31 -2.57 -28.23
CA MET A 59 39.39 -3.69 -28.01
C MET A 59 38.70 -3.59 -26.65
N VAL A 60 39.41 -3.11 -25.60
CA VAL A 60 38.82 -2.88 -24.27
C VAL A 60 37.77 -1.77 -24.32
N VAL A 61 38.08 -0.66 -24.99
CA VAL A 61 37.13 0.45 -25.18
C VAL A 61 35.92 0.01 -26.01
N ALA A 62 36.14 -0.75 -27.10
CA ALA A 62 35.06 -1.29 -27.91
C ALA A 62 34.17 -2.27 -27.13
N ALA A 63 34.75 -3.16 -26.32
CA ALA A 63 34.02 -4.09 -25.48
C ALA A 63 33.23 -3.35 -24.37
N ALA A 64 33.79 -2.32 -23.75
CA ALA A 64 33.10 -1.49 -22.76
C ALA A 64 31.93 -0.72 -23.39
N ALA A 65 32.14 -0.14 -24.58
CA ALA A 65 31.09 0.54 -25.34
C ALA A 65 29.98 -0.43 -25.78
N ALA A 66 30.34 -1.62 -26.27
CA ALA A 66 29.37 -2.67 -26.61
C ALA A 66 28.55 -3.11 -25.39
N CYS A 67 29.19 -3.26 -24.23
CA CYS A 67 28.51 -3.60 -22.98
C CYS A 67 27.51 -2.51 -22.57
N GLY A 68 27.91 -1.24 -22.68
CA GLY A 68 27.04 -0.09 -22.45
C GLY A 68 25.86 -0.01 -23.42
N LEU A 69 26.09 -0.27 -24.72
CA LEU A 69 25.05 -0.26 -25.75
C LEU A 69 24.04 -1.39 -25.57
N VAL A 70 24.50 -2.60 -25.29
CA VAL A 70 23.63 -3.76 -25.03
C VAL A 70 22.82 -3.53 -23.75
N TYR A 71 23.44 -2.93 -22.73
CA TYR A 71 22.73 -2.56 -21.51
C TYR A 71 21.67 -1.47 -21.77
N ALA A 72 22.00 -0.42 -22.53
CA ALA A 72 21.08 0.66 -22.89
C ALA A 72 19.92 0.19 -23.79
N ALA A 73 20.14 -0.85 -24.59
CA ALA A 73 19.09 -1.45 -25.41
C ALA A 73 17.98 -2.11 -24.56
N GLY A 74 18.29 -2.59 -23.36
CA GLY A 74 17.32 -3.28 -22.49
C GLY A 74 16.06 -2.47 -22.18
N PRO A 75 16.18 -1.27 -21.59
CA PRO A 75 15.04 -0.37 -21.34
C PRO A 75 14.31 0.11 -22.60
N LEU A 76 15.01 0.17 -23.74
CA LEU A 76 14.48 0.63 -25.02
C LEU A 76 13.69 -0.45 -25.77
N LEU A 77 13.84 -1.73 -25.41
CA LEU A 77 13.09 -2.84 -26.01
C LEU A 77 11.87 -3.20 -25.14
N PRO A 78 10.62 -2.89 -25.57
CA PRO A 78 9.41 -3.20 -24.81
C PRO A 78 9.21 -4.71 -24.55
N ARG A 79 9.86 -5.55 -25.36
CA ARG A 79 9.83 -7.02 -25.24
C ARG A 79 10.55 -7.51 -23.98
N VAL A 80 11.60 -6.82 -23.54
CA VAL A 80 12.37 -7.16 -22.32
C VAL A 80 11.49 -6.96 -21.08
N GLY A 81 10.67 -5.91 -21.05
CA GLY A 81 9.70 -5.67 -19.97
C GLY A 81 8.48 -6.59 -19.98
N ARG A 82 8.11 -7.18 -21.13
CA ARG A 82 6.89 -8.01 -21.27
C ARG A 82 7.12 -9.51 -21.14
N SER A 83 8.34 -10.02 -21.34
CA SER A 83 8.62 -11.46 -21.34
C SER A 83 9.85 -11.82 -20.52
N ARG A 84 9.68 -12.74 -19.55
CA ARG A 84 10.78 -13.29 -18.75
C ARG A 84 11.87 -13.96 -19.59
N ARG A 85 11.49 -14.62 -20.70
CA ARG A 85 12.47 -15.24 -21.61
C ARG A 85 13.30 -14.18 -22.33
N ALA A 86 12.67 -13.09 -22.79
CA ALA A 86 13.39 -11.99 -23.43
C ALA A 86 14.34 -11.29 -22.45
N ALA A 87 13.92 -11.09 -21.20
CA ALA A 87 14.78 -10.58 -20.14
C ALA A 87 15.98 -11.49 -19.85
N ALA A 88 15.77 -12.82 -19.81
CA ALA A 88 16.86 -13.78 -19.63
C ALA A 88 17.83 -13.80 -20.81
N CYS A 89 17.33 -13.76 -22.06
CA CYS A 89 18.18 -13.67 -23.25
C CYS A 89 18.99 -12.37 -23.30
N TRP A 90 18.37 -11.24 -22.95
CA TRP A 90 19.06 -9.96 -22.86
C TRP A 90 20.15 -9.98 -21.78
N LEU A 91 19.85 -10.54 -20.61
CA LEU A 91 20.82 -10.69 -19.52
C LEU A 91 21.98 -11.63 -19.92
N ALA A 92 21.70 -12.70 -20.65
CA ALA A 92 22.72 -13.58 -21.20
C ALA A 92 23.61 -12.86 -22.23
N ALA A 93 23.05 -12.00 -23.08
CA ALA A 93 23.80 -11.18 -24.02
C ALA A 93 24.72 -10.18 -23.28
N VAL A 94 24.22 -9.48 -22.26
CA VAL A 94 25.03 -8.60 -21.41
C VAL A 94 26.14 -9.40 -20.72
N GLY A 95 25.82 -10.58 -20.17
CA GLY A 95 26.80 -11.46 -19.54
C GLY A 95 27.88 -11.95 -20.49
N ALA A 96 27.53 -12.29 -21.74
CA ALA A 96 28.49 -12.72 -22.76
C ALA A 96 29.47 -11.60 -23.13
N VAL A 97 28.97 -10.38 -23.34
CA VAL A 97 29.82 -9.21 -23.64
C VAL A 97 30.70 -8.85 -22.43
N TRP A 98 30.16 -8.99 -21.22
CA TRP A 98 30.94 -8.81 -20.00
C TRP A 98 32.07 -9.83 -19.85
N LEU A 99 31.85 -11.11 -20.20
CA LEU A 99 32.91 -12.13 -20.19
C LEU A 99 34.04 -11.78 -21.17
N VAL A 100 33.70 -11.24 -22.34
CA VAL A 100 34.71 -10.74 -23.30
C VAL A 100 35.50 -9.58 -22.68
N LEU A 101 34.84 -8.62 -22.04
CA LEU A 101 35.50 -7.52 -21.35
C LEU A 101 36.41 -8.01 -20.21
N LEU A 102 35.95 -8.99 -19.44
CA LEU A 102 36.70 -9.61 -18.35
C LEU A 102 37.92 -10.38 -18.86
N ALA A 103 37.83 -11.03 -20.02
CA ALA A 103 38.95 -11.72 -20.66
C ALA A 103 40.01 -10.75 -21.21
N LEU A 104 39.59 -9.53 -21.59
CA LEU A 104 40.48 -8.49 -22.11
C LEU A 104 41.08 -7.61 -21.02
N SER A 105 40.42 -7.49 -19.86
CA SER A 105 40.86 -6.61 -18.78
C SER A 105 40.45 -7.10 -17.39
N PRO A 106 41.36 -7.08 -16.40
CA PRO A 106 41.03 -7.39 -15.01
C PRO A 106 40.04 -6.38 -14.40
N ASP A 107 39.99 -5.15 -14.92
CA ASP A 107 39.03 -4.13 -14.50
C ASP A 107 37.58 -4.51 -14.87
N GLY A 108 37.38 -5.44 -15.80
CA GLY A 108 36.07 -6.02 -16.13
C GLY A 108 35.40 -6.71 -14.94
N ALA A 109 36.18 -7.17 -13.95
CA ALA A 109 35.64 -7.81 -12.74
C ALA A 109 34.73 -6.86 -11.93
N TRP A 110 34.94 -5.55 -12.02
CA TRP A 110 34.18 -4.55 -11.27
C TRP A 110 32.74 -4.44 -11.77
N VAL A 111 32.51 -4.74 -13.05
CA VAL A 111 31.18 -4.75 -13.68
C VAL A 111 30.32 -5.92 -13.18
N ALA A 112 30.90 -6.93 -12.51
CA ALA A 112 30.14 -8.00 -11.88
C ALA A 112 29.15 -7.49 -10.82
N PHE A 113 29.50 -6.42 -10.10
CA PHE A 113 28.67 -5.89 -9.02
C PHE A 113 27.29 -5.39 -9.50
N PRO A 114 27.18 -4.48 -10.49
CA PRO A 114 25.88 -4.11 -11.04
C PRO A 114 25.15 -5.28 -11.72
N LEU A 115 25.86 -6.28 -12.25
CA LEU A 115 25.23 -7.49 -12.78
C LEU A 115 24.51 -8.31 -11.70
N TYR A 116 25.04 -8.36 -10.47
CA TYR A 116 24.34 -9.01 -9.35
C TYR A 116 22.99 -8.35 -9.07
N PHE A 117 22.94 -7.02 -9.02
CA PHE A 117 21.68 -6.29 -8.85
C PHE A 117 20.71 -6.57 -9.99
N LEU A 118 21.21 -6.57 -11.22
CA LEU A 118 20.40 -6.83 -12.42
C LEU A 118 19.81 -8.26 -12.40
N GLN A 119 20.61 -9.26 -12.04
CA GLN A 119 20.20 -10.65 -11.87
C GLN A 119 19.15 -10.80 -10.76
N LEU A 120 19.38 -10.20 -9.59
CA LEU A 120 18.45 -10.25 -8.46
C LEU A 120 17.12 -9.54 -8.73
N HIS A 121 17.11 -8.54 -9.61
CA HIS A 121 15.90 -7.79 -9.97
C HIS A 121 15.08 -8.46 -11.09
N LEU A 122 15.75 -9.05 -12.09
CA LEU A 122 15.09 -9.63 -13.27
C LEU A 122 14.74 -11.12 -13.11
N LEU A 123 15.56 -11.89 -12.38
CA LEU A 123 15.35 -13.33 -12.22
C LEU A 123 14.52 -13.66 -10.98
N PRO A 124 13.72 -14.74 -11.02
CA PRO A 124 13.10 -15.26 -9.82
C PRO A 124 14.18 -15.72 -8.82
N ARG A 125 13.89 -15.64 -7.52
CA ARG A 125 14.84 -15.96 -6.43
C ARG A 125 15.61 -17.26 -6.62
N ARG A 126 14.96 -18.31 -7.15
CA ARG A 126 15.58 -19.62 -7.42
C ARG A 126 16.66 -19.59 -8.50
N ALA A 127 16.52 -18.73 -9.51
CA ALA A 127 17.48 -18.59 -10.61
C ALA A 127 18.49 -17.46 -10.36
N ALA A 128 18.14 -16.46 -9.55
CA ALA A 128 19.02 -15.35 -9.24
C ALA A 128 20.25 -15.78 -8.42
N LEU A 129 20.08 -16.63 -7.41
CA LEU A 129 21.20 -17.14 -6.59
C LEU A 129 22.27 -17.88 -7.41
N PRO A 130 21.94 -18.90 -8.23
CA PRO A 130 22.95 -19.56 -9.05
C PRO A 130 23.56 -18.63 -10.10
N ALA A 131 22.80 -17.67 -10.65
CA ALA A 131 23.34 -16.68 -11.59
C ALA A 131 24.37 -15.75 -10.93
N VAL A 132 24.08 -15.26 -9.72
CA VAL A 132 25.01 -14.44 -8.92
C VAL A 132 26.26 -15.24 -8.57
N ALA A 133 26.10 -16.49 -8.13
CA ALA A 133 27.22 -17.38 -7.83
C ALA A 133 28.10 -17.64 -9.07
N ALA A 134 27.48 -17.90 -10.23
CA ALA A 134 28.21 -18.10 -11.49
C ALA A 134 28.97 -16.84 -11.91
N THR A 135 28.37 -15.66 -11.75
CA THR A 135 29.00 -14.37 -12.09
C THR A 135 30.14 -14.05 -11.14
N ALA A 136 29.99 -14.33 -9.85
CA ALA A 136 31.05 -14.18 -8.85
C ALA A 136 32.22 -15.14 -9.14
N ALA A 137 31.94 -16.41 -9.44
CA ALA A 137 32.95 -17.39 -9.82
C ALA A 137 33.69 -16.96 -11.08
N ALA A 138 32.99 -16.48 -12.10
CA ALA A 138 33.59 -15.95 -13.33
C ALA A 138 34.49 -14.74 -13.04
N ALA A 139 34.05 -13.80 -12.20
CA ALA A 139 34.84 -12.63 -11.82
C ALA A 139 36.14 -13.02 -11.08
N VAL A 140 36.05 -13.96 -10.12
CA VAL A 140 37.22 -14.48 -9.39
C VAL A 140 38.18 -15.20 -10.35
N ALA A 141 37.66 -16.08 -11.20
CA ALA A 141 38.46 -16.84 -12.16
C ALA A 141 39.14 -15.93 -13.19
N GLY A 142 38.41 -14.95 -13.74
CA GLY A 142 38.95 -13.99 -14.70
C GLY A 142 40.04 -13.11 -14.09
N PHE A 143 39.84 -12.64 -12.86
CA PHE A 143 40.85 -11.84 -12.17
C PHE A 143 42.09 -12.65 -11.80
N ALA A 144 41.92 -13.88 -11.29
CA ALA A 144 43.01 -14.79 -10.98
C ALA A 144 43.83 -15.17 -12.23
N ALA A 145 43.16 -15.36 -13.37
CA ALA A 145 43.82 -15.65 -14.65
C ALA A 145 44.75 -14.50 -15.10
N HIS A 146 44.34 -13.24 -14.93
CA HIS A 146 45.16 -12.07 -15.25
C HIS A 146 46.34 -11.88 -14.29
N GLN A 147 46.17 -12.23 -13.01
CA GLN A 147 47.18 -12.05 -11.97
C GLN A 147 48.13 -13.26 -11.84
N HIS A 148 47.89 -14.34 -12.62
CA HIS A 148 48.56 -15.64 -12.51
C HIS A 148 48.70 -16.18 -11.08
N SER A 149 47.82 -15.73 -10.18
CA SER A 149 47.87 -16.02 -8.76
C SER A 149 46.47 -16.06 -8.19
N PHE A 150 46.28 -16.92 -7.18
CA PHE A 150 45.02 -17.02 -6.46
C PHE A 150 45.22 -16.53 -5.04
N GLY A 151 44.56 -15.43 -4.69
CA GLY A 151 44.59 -14.85 -3.36
C GLY A 151 43.21 -14.83 -2.72
N LEU A 152 43.15 -15.05 -1.40
CA LEU A 152 41.90 -14.98 -0.63
C LEU A 152 41.19 -13.62 -0.83
N ALA A 153 41.96 -12.53 -0.92
CA ALA A 153 41.46 -11.18 -1.17
C ALA A 153 40.65 -11.06 -2.48
N MET A 154 40.98 -11.85 -3.50
CA MET A 154 40.30 -11.85 -4.81
C MET A 154 38.90 -12.48 -4.72
N ALA A 155 38.69 -13.43 -3.80
CA ALA A 155 37.39 -14.05 -3.56
C ALA A 155 36.51 -13.22 -2.61
N ILE A 156 37.13 -12.53 -1.64
CA ILE A 156 36.42 -11.71 -0.64
C ILE A 156 35.64 -10.58 -1.31
N GLY A 157 36.22 -9.88 -2.31
CA GLY A 157 35.55 -8.76 -2.99
C GLY A 157 34.22 -9.16 -3.65
N PRO A 158 34.20 -10.13 -4.58
CA PRO A 158 32.98 -10.63 -5.20
C PRO A 158 32.00 -11.25 -4.19
N ALA A 159 32.49 -11.98 -3.18
CA ALA A 159 31.63 -12.58 -2.16
C ALA A 159 30.92 -11.51 -1.31
N LEU A 160 31.66 -10.50 -0.84
CA LEU A 160 31.10 -9.38 -0.08
C LEU A 160 30.13 -8.56 -0.94
N GLY A 161 30.49 -8.28 -2.19
CA GLY A 161 29.62 -7.58 -3.13
C GLY A 161 28.31 -8.32 -3.38
N ALA A 162 28.36 -9.64 -3.56
CA ALA A 162 27.17 -10.47 -3.70
C ALA A 162 26.31 -10.47 -2.42
N ALA A 163 26.94 -10.60 -1.24
CA ALA A 163 26.24 -10.58 0.03
C ALA A 163 25.51 -9.24 0.27
N VAL A 164 26.18 -8.12 0.01
CA VAL A 164 25.59 -6.77 0.12
C VAL A 164 24.45 -6.60 -0.88
N ALA A 165 24.63 -7.02 -2.14
CA ALA A 165 23.57 -6.92 -3.15
C ALA A 165 22.32 -7.73 -2.76
N ILE A 166 22.51 -8.96 -2.26
CA ILE A 166 21.42 -9.81 -1.76
C ILE A 166 20.73 -9.14 -0.56
N ALA A 167 21.50 -8.68 0.42
CA ALA A 167 20.96 -8.05 1.63
C ALA A 167 20.14 -6.79 1.29
N VAL A 168 20.64 -5.93 0.40
CA VAL A 168 19.95 -4.70 -0.02
C VAL A 168 18.67 -5.03 -0.77
N VAL A 169 18.71 -5.91 -1.78
CA VAL A 169 17.53 -6.23 -2.60
C VAL A 169 16.47 -6.93 -1.76
N TRP A 170 16.85 -7.90 -0.94
CA TRP A 170 15.89 -8.64 -0.11
C TRP A 170 15.39 -7.83 1.07
N GLY A 171 16.26 -7.03 1.70
CA GLY A 171 15.89 -6.10 2.76
C GLY A 171 14.87 -5.08 2.27
N TYR A 172 15.10 -4.48 1.09
CA TYR A 172 14.13 -3.58 0.47
C TYR A 172 12.80 -4.27 0.17
N GLN A 173 12.83 -5.50 -0.40
CA GLN A 173 11.60 -6.27 -0.65
C GLN A 173 10.85 -6.65 0.63
N ALA A 174 11.56 -6.91 1.74
CA ALA A 174 10.94 -7.22 3.03
C ALA A 174 10.27 -5.99 3.63
N LEU A 175 10.99 -4.87 3.69
CA LEU A 175 10.47 -3.58 4.15
C LEU A 175 9.27 -3.12 3.31
N TYR A 176 9.31 -3.31 2.00
CA TYR A 176 8.20 -2.93 1.13
C TYR A 176 6.94 -3.76 1.40
N ARG A 177 7.08 -5.08 1.59
CA ARG A 177 5.94 -5.95 1.94
C ARG A 177 5.33 -5.56 3.28
N GLU A 178 6.17 -5.28 4.28
CA GLU A 178 5.75 -4.85 5.60
C GLU A 178 5.02 -3.50 5.55
N SER A 179 5.55 -2.54 4.79
CA SER A 179 4.94 -1.23 4.59
C SER A 179 3.55 -1.34 3.94
N GLU A 180 3.40 -2.17 2.91
CA GLU A 180 2.09 -2.40 2.28
C GLU A 180 1.10 -3.13 3.19
N GLN A 181 1.56 -4.11 3.98
CA GLN A 181 0.70 -4.76 4.99
C GLN A 181 0.23 -3.77 6.05
N ARG A 182 1.14 -2.94 6.57
CA ARG A 182 0.80 -1.89 7.53
C ARG A 182 -0.19 -0.88 6.96
N ARG A 183 -0.01 -0.48 5.69
CA ARG A 183 -0.95 0.42 5.00
C ARG A 183 -2.35 -0.17 4.92
N ARG A 184 -2.48 -1.43 4.50
CA ARG A 184 -3.77 -2.14 4.43
C ARG A 184 -4.46 -2.23 5.80
N LEU A 185 -3.71 -2.55 6.85
CA LEU A 185 -4.25 -2.62 8.21
C LEU A 185 -4.74 -1.26 8.71
N ILE A 186 -4.05 -0.16 8.39
CA ILE A 186 -4.50 1.20 8.73
C ILE A 186 -5.80 1.55 7.98
N GLU A 187 -5.91 1.17 6.71
CA GLU A 187 -7.12 1.36 5.90
C GLU A 187 -8.31 0.59 6.50
N GLU A 188 -8.13 -0.69 6.83
CA GLU A 188 -9.15 -1.53 7.47
C GLU A 188 -9.58 -1.01 8.86
N LEU A 189 -8.61 -0.58 9.68
CA LEU A 189 -8.88 -0.04 11.01
C LEU A 189 -9.61 1.30 10.94
N THR A 190 -9.26 2.16 9.97
CA THR A 190 -9.96 3.43 9.73
C THR A 190 -11.40 3.19 9.28
N ALA A 191 -11.62 2.24 8.37
CA ALA A 191 -12.96 1.87 7.90
C ALA A 191 -13.82 1.33 9.07
N THR A 192 -13.27 0.40 9.86
CA THR A 192 -13.98 -0.18 11.01
C THR A 192 -14.35 0.88 12.05
N ARG A 193 -13.46 1.85 12.30
CA ARG A 193 -13.74 2.98 13.21
C ARG A 193 -14.86 3.87 12.69
N ALA A 194 -14.92 4.12 11.38
CA ALA A 194 -15.99 4.89 10.77
C ALA A 194 -17.34 4.16 10.90
N ASP A 195 -17.36 2.85 10.64
CA ASP A 195 -18.55 2.02 10.80
C ASP A 195 -19.03 1.99 12.27
N LEU A 196 -18.10 1.86 13.22
CA LEU A 196 -18.41 1.90 14.65
C LEU A 196 -18.96 3.26 15.07
N ALA A 197 -18.35 4.35 14.61
CA ALA A 197 -18.83 5.71 14.91
C ALA A 197 -20.26 5.93 14.36
N GLN A 198 -20.55 5.44 13.16
CA GLN A 198 -21.88 5.51 12.57
C GLN A 198 -22.91 4.68 13.36
N ALA A 199 -22.53 3.47 13.77
CA ALA A 199 -23.36 2.60 14.59
C ALA A 199 -23.66 3.23 15.97
N GLN A 200 -22.64 3.79 16.63
CA GLN A 200 -22.77 4.49 17.91
C GLN A 200 -23.65 5.74 17.78
N HIS A 201 -23.49 6.52 16.71
CA HIS A 201 -24.33 7.68 16.46
C HIS A 201 -25.80 7.28 16.29
N THR A 202 -26.07 6.24 15.49
CA THR A 202 -27.42 5.72 15.28
C THR A 202 -28.02 5.18 16.59
N ALA A 203 -27.26 4.43 17.37
CA ALA A 203 -27.67 3.95 18.69
C ALA A 203 -27.96 5.10 19.66
N GLY A 204 -27.12 6.15 19.65
CA GLY A 204 -27.32 7.36 20.45
C GLY A 204 -28.60 8.10 20.09
N VAL A 205 -28.90 8.27 18.79
CA VAL A 205 -30.15 8.88 18.32
C VAL A 205 -31.37 8.06 18.74
N LEU A 206 -31.29 6.73 18.70
CA LEU A 206 -32.38 5.85 19.12
C LEU A 206 -32.61 5.92 20.65
N ALA A 207 -31.53 5.86 21.44
CA ALA A 207 -31.62 5.98 22.90
C ALA A 207 -32.20 7.34 23.32
N GLU A 208 -31.82 8.42 22.64
CA GLU A 208 -32.35 9.75 22.90
C GLU A 208 -33.85 9.83 22.58
N ARG A 209 -34.28 9.24 21.46
CA ARG A 209 -35.71 9.18 21.10
C ARG A 209 -36.52 8.40 22.13
N GLU A 210 -35.99 7.30 22.65
CA GLU A 210 -36.66 6.50 23.69
C GLU A 210 -36.76 7.30 25.00
N ARG A 211 -35.68 7.98 25.40
CA ARG A 211 -35.71 8.85 26.59
C ARG A 211 -36.75 9.96 26.44
N LEU A 212 -36.76 10.66 25.30
CA LEU A 212 -37.73 11.72 25.02
C LEU A 212 -39.16 11.19 25.00
N ALA A 213 -39.40 10.00 24.42
CA ALA A 213 -40.73 9.39 24.44
C ALA A 213 -41.20 9.09 25.87
N HIS A 214 -40.30 8.63 26.75
CA HIS A 214 -40.61 8.38 28.15
C HIS A 214 -40.90 9.68 28.93
N GLU A 215 -40.05 10.70 28.79
CA GLU A 215 -40.24 12.02 29.44
C GLU A 215 -41.55 12.70 29.00
N ILE A 216 -41.88 12.62 27.70
CA ILE A 216 -43.16 13.13 27.18
C ILE A 216 -44.33 12.33 27.75
N HIS A 217 -44.23 11.00 27.80
CA HIS A 217 -45.29 10.15 28.33
C HIS A 217 -45.56 10.42 29.81
N ASP A 218 -44.52 10.53 30.63
CA ASP A 218 -44.65 10.83 32.06
C ASP A 218 -45.28 12.21 32.29
N THR A 219 -44.85 13.23 31.53
CA THR A 219 -45.42 14.57 31.60
C THR A 219 -46.91 14.57 31.23
N LEU A 220 -47.28 13.86 30.15
CA LEU A 220 -48.67 13.73 29.72
C LEU A 220 -49.52 12.96 30.75
N ALA A 221 -48.99 11.87 31.30
CA ALA A 221 -49.68 11.06 32.31
C ALA A 221 -49.93 11.87 33.60
N GLN A 222 -48.94 12.66 34.02
CA GLN A 222 -49.06 13.55 35.18
C GLN A 222 -50.09 14.67 34.93
N GLY A 223 -50.04 15.30 33.76
CA GLY A 223 -51.00 16.34 33.37
C GLY A 223 -52.45 15.84 33.34
N LEU A 224 -52.69 14.67 32.73
CA LEU A 224 -53.99 14.02 32.70
C LEU A 224 -54.50 13.62 34.08
N SER A 225 -53.61 13.14 34.96
CA SER A 225 -53.96 12.79 36.34
C SER A 225 -54.38 14.02 37.15
N SER A 226 -53.71 15.15 36.98
CA SER A 226 -54.08 16.43 37.60
C SER A 226 -55.47 16.90 37.17
N ILE A 227 -55.76 16.85 35.87
CA ILE A 227 -57.08 17.20 35.32
C ILE A 227 -58.17 16.28 35.89
N GLN A 228 -57.91 14.97 35.95
CA GLN A 228 -58.86 14.02 36.54
C GLN A 228 -59.14 14.29 38.02
N LEU A 229 -58.12 14.64 38.82
CA LEU A 229 -58.31 14.98 40.22
C LEU A 229 -59.15 16.25 40.41
N LEU A 230 -58.93 17.27 39.57
CA LEU A 230 -59.73 18.49 39.58
C LEU A 230 -61.19 18.22 39.18
N LEU A 231 -61.43 17.39 38.16
CA LEU A 231 -62.77 16.98 37.75
C LEU A 231 -63.50 16.19 38.86
N ARG A 232 -62.82 15.27 39.56
CA ARG A 232 -63.41 14.59 40.74
C ARG A 232 -63.73 15.56 41.88
N ALA A 233 -62.95 16.64 42.04
CA ALA A 233 -63.26 17.69 43.01
C ALA A 233 -64.50 18.50 42.63
N VAL A 234 -64.76 18.70 41.32
CA VAL A 234 -66.02 19.27 40.81
C VAL A 234 -67.20 18.38 41.19
N GLU A 235 -67.12 17.08 40.87
CA GLU A 235 -68.18 16.10 41.12
C GLU A 235 -68.56 16.03 42.61
N ARG A 236 -67.57 16.07 43.51
CA ARG A 236 -67.80 16.04 44.97
C ARG A 236 -68.35 17.35 45.55
N ALA A 237 -68.17 18.47 44.86
CA ALA A 237 -68.64 19.77 45.33
C ALA A 237 -70.09 20.06 44.89
N LEU A 238 -70.62 19.33 43.91
CA LEU A 238 -72.01 19.45 43.46
C LEU A 238 -72.94 18.46 44.21
N PRO A 239 -74.18 18.85 44.54
CA PRO A 239 -74.80 20.17 44.31
C PRO A 239 -74.50 21.21 45.41
N ASP A 240 -73.87 20.80 46.52
CA ASP A 240 -73.85 21.58 47.76
C ASP A 240 -73.03 22.87 47.72
N ARG A 241 -72.01 22.97 46.85
CA ARG A 241 -71.07 24.10 46.76
C ARG A 241 -70.75 24.49 45.31
N PRO A 242 -71.71 25.07 44.56
CA PRO A 242 -71.57 25.34 43.13
C PRO A 242 -70.41 26.29 42.80
N ASP A 243 -70.14 27.31 43.62
CA ASP A 243 -69.03 28.24 43.39
C ASP A 243 -67.66 27.56 43.49
N THR A 244 -67.53 26.56 44.38
CA THR A 244 -66.28 25.79 44.49
C THR A 244 -66.13 24.82 43.33
N ALA A 245 -67.23 24.21 42.88
CA ALA A 245 -67.26 23.38 41.68
C ALA A 245 -66.83 24.18 40.43
N ALA A 246 -67.33 25.41 40.26
CA ALA A 246 -66.96 26.29 39.15
C ALA A 246 -65.45 26.62 39.14
N ARG A 247 -64.86 26.90 40.31
CA ARG A 247 -63.41 27.12 40.44
C ARG A 247 -62.58 25.90 40.06
N HIS A 248 -62.98 24.70 40.49
CA HIS A 248 -62.28 23.46 40.13
C HIS A 248 -62.40 23.14 38.64
N ALA A 249 -63.55 23.44 38.02
CA ALA A 249 -63.75 23.29 36.59
C ALA A 249 -62.86 24.25 35.78
N GLU A 250 -62.75 25.51 36.18
CA GLU A 250 -61.86 26.46 35.51
C GLU A 250 -60.38 26.08 35.69
N ALA A 251 -59.99 25.60 36.88
CA ALA A 251 -58.64 25.07 37.10
C ALA A 251 -58.34 23.85 36.21
N ALA A 252 -59.30 22.93 36.02
CA ALA A 252 -59.15 21.78 35.13
C ALA A 252 -59.02 22.22 33.66
N ARG A 253 -59.81 23.22 33.25
CA ARG A 253 -59.75 23.81 31.90
C ARG A 253 -58.39 24.44 31.66
N GLN A 254 -57.89 25.24 32.60
CA GLN A 254 -56.59 25.87 32.49
C GLN A 254 -55.46 24.84 32.42
N ALA A 255 -55.49 23.81 33.29
CA ALA A 255 -54.52 22.72 33.26
C ALA A 255 -54.54 21.94 31.93
N ALA A 256 -55.71 21.76 31.31
CA ALA A 256 -55.81 21.14 29.99
C ALA A 256 -55.19 22.00 28.87
N VAL A 257 -55.42 23.33 28.90
CA VAL A 257 -54.82 24.28 27.96
C VAL A 257 -53.30 24.29 28.09
N ASP A 258 -52.79 24.34 29.32
CA ASP A 258 -51.36 24.38 29.59
C ASP A 258 -50.66 23.10 29.14
N ASN A 259 -51.23 21.91 29.44
CA ASN A 259 -50.70 20.62 28.98
C ASN A 259 -50.73 20.47 27.44
N LEU A 260 -51.77 20.99 26.77
CA LEU A 260 -51.84 21.00 25.30
C LEU A 260 -50.79 21.91 24.68
N ALA A 261 -50.54 23.07 25.30
CA ALA A 261 -49.48 23.98 24.87
C ALA A 261 -48.09 23.36 25.09
N GLU A 262 -47.88 22.63 26.18
CA GLU A 262 -46.67 21.87 26.47
C GLU A 262 -46.41 20.78 25.42
N ALA A 263 -47.41 19.93 25.14
CA ALA A 263 -47.30 18.84 24.17
C ALA A 263 -46.97 19.35 22.75
N ARG A 264 -47.51 20.50 22.35
CA ARG A 264 -47.23 21.14 21.05
C ARG A 264 -45.80 21.69 20.93
N ARG A 265 -45.10 21.95 22.03
CA ARG A 265 -43.70 22.41 22.00
C ARG A 265 -42.70 21.26 21.81
N PHE A 266 -43.11 20.02 22.08
CA PHE A 266 -42.26 18.83 21.97
C PHE A 266 -42.34 18.12 20.60
N VAL A 267 -43.23 18.56 19.70
CA VAL A 267 -43.40 18.06 18.32
C VAL A 267 -42.73 19.01 17.35
#